data_AF-A0A2D5JNV2-F1
#
_entry.id   AF-A0A2D5JNV2-F1
#
_cell.length_a   1.000
_cell.length_b   1.000
_cell.length_c   1.000
_cell.angle_alpha   90.00
_cell.angle_beta   90.00
_cell.angle_gamma   90.00
#
_symmetry.space_group_name_H-M   'P 1'
#
loop_
_entity.id
_entity.type
_entity.pdbx_description
1 polymer ?
#
loop_
_entity_poly.entity_id
_entity_poly.type
_entity_poly.pdbx_seq_one_letter_code
_entity_poly.pdbx_strand_id
1 'polypeptide(L)'
;MEKKLLIRSDNIPKHVAVIMDGNGRWAKDKGMNRIFGHKNAITAVRDTIEAAAEIGTEAITLYAFSTENWKRPKLEVNALMGLLINSLNKELSTLQKNEVRLNTIGDINTLPNNAQKTLKEVVNKTKNNKKIVLTLALSYGAREEIVNTIKNISKKVVNKELSIKEI
;
A
#
# COMPACT_ATOMS: atom_id res chain seq x y z
N MET A 1 12.82 25.27 11.69
CA MET A 1 13.28 24.34 12.73
C MET A 1 13.00 22.93 12.22
N GLU A 2 14.03 22.15 11.88
CA GLU A 2 13.81 20.80 11.33
C GLU A 2 13.18 19.90 12.40
N LYS A 3 11.88 19.57 12.25
CA LYS A 3 11.14 18.72 13.20
C LYS A 3 11.82 17.38 13.49
N LYS A 4 12.69 16.92 12.58
CA LYS A 4 13.56 15.75 12.74
C LYS A 4 14.46 15.83 13.99
N LEU A 5 14.93 17.02 14.37
CA LEU A 5 15.77 17.24 15.56
C LEU A 5 15.02 17.00 16.88
N LEU A 6 13.68 16.93 16.85
CA LEU A 6 12.85 16.60 18.00
C LEU A 6 12.61 15.09 18.15
N ILE A 7 13.02 14.29 17.15
CA ILE A 7 12.82 12.84 17.15
C ILE A 7 14.04 12.20 17.80
N ARG A 8 13.79 11.42 18.84
CA ARG A 8 14.85 10.61 19.45
C ARG A 8 15.22 9.45 18.53
N SER A 9 16.49 9.39 18.12
CA SER A 9 17.00 8.37 17.19
C SER A 9 16.94 6.94 17.75
N ASP A 10 16.84 6.77 19.07
CA ASP A 10 16.71 5.47 19.73
C ASP A 10 15.26 4.97 19.83
N ASN A 11 14.28 5.76 19.37
CA ASN A 11 12.85 5.45 19.50
C ASN A 11 12.07 5.70 18.20
N ILE A 12 12.68 5.41 17.05
CA ILE A 12 12.01 5.48 15.75
C ILE A 12 11.20 4.20 15.54
N PRO A 13 9.91 4.28 15.15
CA PRO A 13 9.12 3.11 14.82
C PRO A 13 9.72 2.42 13.58
N LYS A 14 9.98 1.11 13.71
CA LYS A 14 10.47 0.29 12.60
C LYS A 14 9.43 0.17 11.48
N HIS A 15 8.14 0.15 11.84
CA HIS A 15 7.04 0.05 10.88
C HIS A 15 5.91 1.01 11.25
N VAL A 16 5.47 1.81 10.27
CA VAL A 16 4.29 2.67 10.36
C VAL A 16 3.21 2.18 9.39
N ALA A 17 1.96 2.10 9.85
CA ALA A 17 0.80 1.84 8.99
C ALA A 17 -0.07 3.11 8.89
N VAL A 18 -0.49 3.47 7.68
CA VAL A 18 -1.25 4.69 7.40
C VAL A 18 -2.56 4.35 6.69
N ILE A 19 -3.67 4.75 7.31
CA ILE A 19 -4.99 4.75 6.68
C ILE A 19 -5.19 6.10 6.01
N MET A 20 -5.18 6.12 4.68
CA MET A 20 -5.21 7.35 3.87
C MET A 20 -6.65 7.87 3.67
N ASP A 21 -7.37 8.09 4.77
CA ASP A 21 -8.75 8.57 4.74
C ASP A 21 -8.83 10.10 4.60
N GLY A 22 -10.01 10.62 4.26
CA GLY A 22 -10.30 12.05 4.21
C GLY A 22 -10.34 12.64 2.80
N ASN A 23 -9.78 11.96 1.79
CA ASN A 23 -9.67 12.47 0.42
C ASN A 23 -11.01 12.95 -0.18
N GLY A 24 -12.06 12.15 -0.03
CA GLY A 24 -13.39 12.49 -0.55
C GLY A 24 -14.07 13.63 0.23
N ARG A 25 -13.82 13.75 1.54
CA ARG A 25 -14.34 14.85 2.38
C ARG A 25 -13.65 16.16 2.02
N TRP A 26 -12.31 16.14 1.97
CA TRP A 26 -11.50 17.27 1.54
C TRP A 26 -11.89 17.80 0.16
N ALA A 27 -12.17 16.91 -0.80
CA ALA A 27 -12.65 17.34 -2.12
C ALA A 27 -14.02 18.02 -2.06
N LYS A 28 -14.96 17.48 -1.27
CA LYS A 28 -16.30 18.04 -1.10
C LYS A 28 -16.24 19.45 -0.49
N ASP A 29 -15.38 19.68 0.49
CA ASP A 29 -15.19 20.99 1.12
C ASP A 29 -14.63 22.04 0.15
N LYS A 30 -14.03 21.61 -0.96
CA LYS A 30 -13.56 22.46 -2.06
C LYS A 30 -14.55 22.55 -3.24
N GLY A 31 -15.75 21.98 -3.11
CA GLY A 31 -16.74 21.91 -4.19
C GLY A 31 -16.35 20.96 -5.34
N MET A 32 -15.39 20.06 -5.09
CA MET A 32 -14.82 19.17 -6.10
C MET A 32 -15.33 17.72 -5.95
N ASN A 33 -15.22 16.93 -7.01
CA ASN A 33 -15.57 15.50 -6.97
C ASN A 33 -14.53 14.68 -6.18
N ARG A 34 -14.90 13.48 -5.71
CA ARG A 34 -14.01 12.62 -4.89
C ARG A 34 -12.70 12.24 -5.61
N ILE A 35 -12.76 12.05 -6.94
CA ILE A 35 -11.60 11.69 -7.76
C ILE A 35 -10.54 12.81 -7.70
N PHE A 36 -10.95 14.07 -7.67
CA PHE A 36 -10.06 15.20 -7.46
C PHE A 36 -9.32 15.10 -6.12
N GLY A 37 -10.01 14.71 -5.05
CA GLY A 37 -9.37 14.45 -3.76
C GLY A 37 -8.29 13.36 -3.84
N HIS A 38 -8.60 12.24 -4.50
CA HIS A 38 -7.64 11.14 -4.68
C HIS A 38 -6.40 11.54 -5.50
N LYS A 39 -6.55 12.44 -6.49
CA LYS A 39 -5.39 12.98 -7.23
C LYS A 39 -4.47 13.83 -6.35
N ASN A 40 -5.05 14.67 -5.48
CA ASN A 40 -4.28 15.51 -4.55
C ASN A 40 -3.65 14.70 -3.42
N ALA A 41 -4.22 13.54 -3.08
CA ALA A 41 -3.68 12.61 -2.10
C ALA A 41 -2.29 12.07 -2.47
N ILE A 42 -1.93 12.05 -3.76
CA ILE A 42 -0.64 11.53 -4.23
C ILE A 42 0.53 12.32 -3.61
N THR A 43 0.42 13.64 -3.50
CA THR A 43 1.44 14.48 -2.85
C THR A 43 1.58 14.12 -1.38
N ALA A 44 0.47 14.00 -0.65
CA ALA A 44 0.50 13.63 0.76
C ALA A 44 1.11 12.23 0.99
N VAL A 45 0.82 11.28 0.10
CA VAL A 45 1.43 9.94 0.12
C VAL A 45 2.94 10.02 -0.05
N ARG A 46 3.40 10.79 -1.03
CA ARG A 46 4.82 10.99 -1.30
C ARG A 46 5.53 11.61 -0.10
N ASP A 47 5.00 12.70 0.43
CA ASP A 47 5.56 13.39 1.60
C ASP A 47 5.64 12.45 2.81
N THR A 48 4.64 11.58 2.99
CA THR A 48 4.62 10.58 4.07
C THR A 48 5.73 9.53 3.91
N ILE A 49 5.95 9.04 2.69
CA ILE A 49 7.00 8.04 2.40
C ILE A 49 8.39 8.67 2.55
N GLU A 50 8.58 9.89 2.01
CA GLU A 50 9.83 10.63 2.11
C GLU A 50 10.17 10.92 3.58
N ALA A 51 9.21 11.41 4.37
CA ALA A 51 9.40 11.64 5.79
C ALA A 51 9.75 10.35 6.55
N ALA A 52 9.06 9.24 6.29
CA ALA A 52 9.37 7.95 6.92
C ALA A 52 10.80 7.48 6.58
N ALA A 53 11.20 7.61 5.32
CA ALA A 53 12.55 7.26 4.88
C ALA A 53 13.62 8.19 5.47
N GLU A 54 13.33 9.47 5.65
CA GLU A 54 14.25 10.47 6.21
C GLU A 54 14.49 10.27 7.71
N ILE A 55 13.47 9.86 8.46
CA ILE A 55 13.58 9.59 9.90
C ILE A 55 14.14 8.20 10.19
N GLY A 56 14.33 7.34 9.18
CA GLY A 56 14.93 6.01 9.34
C GLY A 56 13.94 4.89 9.68
N THR A 57 12.65 5.06 9.39
CA THR A 57 11.67 3.98 9.48
C THR A 57 11.97 2.92 8.41
N GLU A 58 11.99 1.65 8.81
CA GLU A 58 12.37 0.52 7.94
C GLU A 58 11.23 0.11 6.98
N ALA A 59 9.98 0.27 7.41
CA ALA A 59 8.81 -0.11 6.63
C ALA A 59 7.62 0.85 6.80
N ILE A 60 6.86 1.03 5.74
CA ILE A 60 5.59 1.75 5.75
C ILE A 60 4.53 0.96 4.99
N THR A 61 3.34 0.80 5.59
CA THR A 61 2.18 0.20 4.91
C THR A 61 1.11 1.26 4.67
N LEU A 62 0.67 1.41 3.43
CA LEU A 62 -0.40 2.33 3.06
C LEU A 62 -1.67 1.54 2.74
N TYR A 63 -2.77 1.88 3.41
CA TYR A 63 -4.07 1.27 3.11
C TYR A 63 -4.69 1.91 1.88
N ALA A 64 -4.37 1.37 0.70
CA ALA A 64 -4.65 2.00 -0.58
C ALA A 64 -6.01 1.61 -1.16
N PHE A 65 -6.47 0.38 -0.98
CA PHE A 65 -7.77 -0.08 -1.47
C PHE A 65 -8.30 -1.24 -0.62
N SER A 66 -9.48 -1.10 -0.02
CA SER A 66 -10.10 -2.15 0.81
C SER A 66 -10.99 -3.09 0.00
N THR A 67 -11.30 -4.27 0.56
CA THR A 67 -12.29 -5.19 -0.04
C THR A 67 -13.69 -4.55 -0.13
N GLU A 68 -14.06 -3.68 0.81
CA GLU A 68 -15.32 -2.94 0.79
C GLU A 68 -15.36 -1.88 -0.31
N ASN A 69 -14.22 -1.43 -0.82
CA ASN A 69 -14.19 -0.44 -1.91
C ASN A 69 -14.75 -1.00 -3.23
N TRP A 70 -14.84 -2.33 -3.38
CA TRP A 70 -15.55 -2.96 -4.50
C TRP A 70 -17.05 -2.69 -4.51
N LYS A 71 -17.65 -2.31 -3.37
CA LYS A 71 -19.08 -1.95 -3.30
C LYS A 71 -19.39 -0.56 -3.87
N ARG A 72 -18.36 0.20 -4.28
CA ARG A 72 -18.52 1.53 -4.88
C ARG A 72 -18.97 1.43 -6.35
N PRO A 73 -19.48 2.53 -6.95
CA PRO A 73 -19.84 2.53 -8.37
C PRO A 73 -18.68 2.13 -9.27
N LYS A 74 -18.95 1.32 -10.31
CA LYS A 74 -17.93 0.77 -11.22
C LYS A 74 -17.04 1.84 -11.86
N LEU A 75 -17.61 2.99 -12.21
CA LEU A 75 -16.85 4.12 -12.76
C LEU A 75 -15.83 4.68 -11.75
N GLU A 76 -16.17 4.75 -10.46
CA GLU A 76 -15.25 5.19 -9.41
C GLU A 76 -14.12 4.18 -9.21
N VAL A 77 -14.45 2.89 -9.15
CA VAL A 77 -13.44 1.82 -9.04
C VAL A 77 -12.47 1.85 -10.22
N ASN A 78 -12.97 1.98 -11.45
CA ASN A 78 -12.12 2.08 -12.64
C ASN A 78 -11.20 3.31 -12.60
N ALA A 79 -11.70 4.46 -12.14
CA ALA A 79 -10.90 5.66 -11.97
C ALA A 79 -9.79 5.47 -10.92
N LEU A 80 -10.08 4.82 -9.79
CA LEU A 80 -9.09 4.50 -8.75
C LEU A 80 -8.00 3.56 -9.28
N MET A 81 -8.35 2.54 -10.06
CA MET A 81 -7.37 1.66 -10.70
C MET A 81 -6.50 2.39 -11.72
N GLY A 82 -7.08 3.30 -12.51
CA GLY A 82 -6.33 4.17 -13.42
C GLY A 82 -5.36 5.09 -12.67
N LEU A 83 -5.78 5.65 -11.54
CA LEU A 83 -4.91 6.46 -10.68
C LEU A 83 -3.76 5.64 -10.09
N LEU A 84 -4.02 4.40 -9.64
CA LEU A 84 -2.97 3.50 -9.15
C LEU A 84 -1.91 3.25 -10.21
N ILE A 85 -2.33 2.85 -11.42
CA ILE A 85 -1.42 2.59 -12.56
C ILE A 85 -0.59 3.84 -12.88
N ASN A 86 -1.24 4.99 -13.02
CA ASN A 86 -0.56 6.24 -13.36
C ASN A 86 0.44 6.66 -12.28
N SER A 87 0.08 6.51 -11.00
CA SER A 87 0.96 6.85 -9.88
C SER A 87 2.17 5.95 -9.84
N LEU A 88 1.99 4.63 -9.99
CA LEU A 88 3.10 3.66 -10.01
C LEU A 88 4.09 3.93 -11.15
N ASN A 89 3.59 4.21 -12.35
CA ASN A 89 4.44 4.52 -13.50
C ASN A 89 5.21 5.82 -13.30
N LYS A 90 4.55 6.87 -12.78
CA LYS A 90 5.15 8.18 -12.56
C LYS A 90 6.19 8.16 -11.43
N GLU A 91 5.91 7.45 -10.35
CA GLU A 91 6.76 7.43 -9.16
C GLU A 91 7.89 6.40 -9.22
N LEU A 92 7.91 5.49 -10.19
CA LEU A 92 8.96 4.46 -10.30
C LEU A 92 10.38 5.05 -10.25
N SER A 93 10.67 6.15 -10.95
CA SER A 93 12.00 6.78 -10.92
C SER A 93 12.34 7.34 -9.54
N THR A 94 11.36 7.92 -8.84
CA THR A 94 11.47 8.39 -7.46
C THR A 94 11.74 7.23 -6.50
N LEU A 95 10.99 6.13 -6.61
CA LEU A 95 11.17 4.93 -5.79
C LEU A 95 12.58 4.36 -5.97
N GLN A 96 13.10 4.34 -7.19
CA GLN A 96 14.47 3.92 -7.46
C GLN A 96 15.51 4.86 -6.86
N LYS A 97 15.39 6.17 -7.13
CA LYS A 97 16.31 7.18 -6.62
C LYS A 97 16.41 7.16 -5.09
N ASN A 98 15.29 6.91 -4.42
CA ASN A 98 15.20 6.89 -2.97
C ASN A 98 15.40 5.49 -2.37
N GLU A 99 15.79 4.49 -3.17
CA GLU A 99 15.97 3.10 -2.74
C GLU A 99 14.78 2.55 -1.94
N VAL A 100 13.56 2.86 -2.39
CA VAL A 100 12.31 2.33 -1.85
C VAL A 100 12.01 0.99 -2.52
N ARG A 101 11.82 -0.07 -1.73
CA ARG A 101 11.36 -1.37 -2.19
C ARG A 101 9.84 -1.43 -2.12
N LEU A 102 9.17 -1.59 -3.26
CA LEU A 102 7.72 -1.78 -3.28
C LEU A 102 7.34 -3.23 -2.97
N ASN A 103 6.34 -3.39 -2.11
CA ASN A 103 5.68 -4.64 -1.77
C ASN A 103 4.15 -4.45 -1.80
N THR A 104 3.39 -5.54 -1.83
CA THR A 104 1.93 -5.49 -1.82
C THR A 104 1.34 -6.59 -0.94
N ILE A 105 0.21 -6.30 -0.28
CA ILE A 105 -0.61 -7.28 0.46
C ILE A 105 -2.08 -7.16 0.04
N GLY A 106 -2.87 -8.20 0.30
CA GLY A 106 -4.28 -8.30 -0.11
C GLY A 106 -4.48 -9.13 -1.38
N ASP A 107 -5.71 -9.18 -1.88
CA ASP A 107 -6.07 -10.03 -3.02
C ASP A 107 -5.81 -9.33 -4.37
N ILE A 108 -4.55 -9.37 -4.81
CA ILE A 108 -4.11 -8.73 -6.06
C ILE A 108 -4.81 -9.32 -7.30
N ASN A 109 -5.26 -10.58 -7.25
CA ASN A 109 -5.93 -11.23 -8.39
C ASN A 109 -7.30 -10.61 -8.69
N THR A 110 -7.90 -9.91 -7.72
CA THR A 110 -9.18 -9.19 -7.93
C THR A 110 -9.01 -7.86 -8.67
N LEU A 111 -7.78 -7.34 -8.77
CA LEU A 111 -7.52 -6.11 -9.50
C LEU A 111 -7.63 -6.33 -11.02
N PRO A 112 -7.93 -5.30 -11.83
CA PRO A 112 -7.88 -5.44 -13.28
C PRO A 112 -6.48 -5.83 -13.78
N ASN A 113 -6.42 -6.62 -14.87
CA ASN A 113 -5.16 -7.18 -15.40
C ASN A 113 -4.06 -6.14 -15.66
N ASN A 114 -4.42 -4.94 -16.12
CA ASN A 114 -3.47 -3.86 -16.34
C ASN A 114 -2.84 -3.38 -15.02
N ALA A 115 -3.63 -3.22 -13.96
CA ALA A 115 -3.13 -2.86 -12.62
C ALA A 115 -2.20 -3.95 -12.07
N GLN A 116 -2.59 -5.22 -12.19
CA GLN A 116 -1.74 -6.35 -11.78
C GLN A 116 -0.39 -6.33 -12.49
N LYS A 117 -0.39 -6.13 -13.82
CA LYS A 117 0.83 -6.09 -14.63
C LYS A 117 1.75 -4.95 -14.21
N THR A 118 1.22 -3.73 -14.07
CA THR A 118 2.00 -2.57 -13.62
C THR A 118 2.56 -2.75 -12.22
N LEU A 119 1.76 -3.26 -11.27
CA LEU A 119 2.24 -3.57 -9.92
C LEU A 119 3.41 -4.55 -9.95
N LYS A 120 3.25 -5.67 -10.65
CA LYS A 120 4.30 -6.70 -10.78
C LYS A 120 5.59 -6.12 -11.38
N GLU A 121 5.47 -5.26 -12.39
CA GLU A 121 6.61 -4.60 -13.00
C GLU A 121 7.37 -3.71 -11.99
N VAL A 122 6.67 -2.84 -11.27
CA VAL A 122 7.29 -1.92 -10.31
C VAL A 122 7.88 -2.66 -9.10
N VAL A 123 7.18 -3.67 -8.58
CA VAL A 123 7.71 -4.55 -7.52
C VAL A 123 9.01 -5.22 -7.98
N ASN A 124 9.04 -5.77 -9.19
CA ASN A 124 10.24 -6.41 -9.73
C ASN A 124 11.40 -5.43 -9.92
N LYS A 125 11.12 -4.22 -10.42
CA LYS A 125 12.14 -3.19 -10.62
C LYS A 125 12.73 -2.71 -9.29
N THR A 126 11.94 -2.64 -8.23
CA THR A 126 12.35 -2.11 -6.92
C THR A 126 12.80 -3.20 -5.93
N LYS A 127 12.82 -4.48 -6.31
CA LYS A 127 13.05 -5.61 -5.41
C LYS A 127 14.38 -5.59 -4.64
N ASN A 128 15.41 -4.96 -5.21
CA ASN A 128 16.76 -4.91 -4.65
C ASN A 128 17.02 -3.65 -3.80
N ASN A 129 16.04 -2.75 -3.72
CA ASN A 129 16.15 -1.50 -2.98
C ASN A 129 16.15 -1.79 -1.47
N LYS A 130 16.91 -1.00 -0.70
CA LYS A 130 17.23 -1.36 0.71
C LYS A 130 16.88 -0.30 1.75
N LYS A 131 16.53 0.93 1.35
CA LYS A 131 16.37 2.04 2.30
C LYS A 131 15.08 1.92 3.12
N ILE A 132 13.97 1.59 2.47
CA ILE A 132 12.66 1.43 3.13
C ILE A 132 11.77 0.49 2.31
N VAL A 133 10.94 -0.30 2.99
CA VAL A 133 9.89 -1.11 2.36
C VAL A 133 8.58 -0.36 2.35
N LEU A 134 8.07 -0.02 1.16
CA LEU A 134 6.71 0.49 0.96
C LEU A 134 5.78 -0.66 0.64
N THR A 135 4.81 -0.95 1.50
CA THR A 135 3.76 -1.95 1.25
C THR A 135 2.44 -1.27 0.90
N LEU A 136 1.86 -1.59 -0.25
CA LEU A 136 0.49 -1.18 -0.58
C LEU A 136 -0.49 -2.29 -0.22
N ALA A 137 -1.45 -1.99 0.65
CA ALA A 137 -2.56 -2.88 0.94
C ALA A 137 -3.70 -2.64 -0.07
N LEU A 138 -3.90 -3.60 -0.97
CA LEU A 138 -4.76 -3.50 -2.14
C LEU A 138 -5.75 -4.66 -2.18
N SER A 139 -7.03 -4.35 -2.33
CA SER A 139 -8.11 -5.33 -2.11
C SER A 139 -7.91 -6.07 -0.77
N TYR A 140 -7.54 -5.29 0.26
CA TYR A 140 -7.12 -5.82 1.54
C TYR A 140 -8.21 -5.70 2.59
N GLY A 141 -8.42 -6.77 3.34
CA GLY A 141 -9.24 -6.81 4.55
C GLY A 141 -8.65 -7.83 5.52
N ALA A 142 -8.37 -7.41 6.76
CA ALA A 142 -7.68 -8.24 7.75
C ALA A 142 -8.43 -9.54 8.08
N ARG A 143 -9.78 -9.49 8.13
CA ARG A 143 -10.61 -10.69 8.35
C ARG A 143 -10.43 -11.71 7.23
N GLU A 144 -10.42 -11.25 5.98
CA GLU A 144 -10.22 -12.09 4.81
C GLU A 144 -8.81 -12.69 4.79
N GLU A 145 -7.80 -11.91 5.15
CA GLU A 145 -6.41 -12.37 5.29
C GLU A 145 -6.28 -13.49 6.32
N ILE A 146 -6.86 -13.33 7.51
CA ILE A 146 -6.85 -14.35 8.56
C ILE A 146 -7.59 -15.61 8.08
N VAL A 147 -8.77 -15.47 7.48
CA VAL A 147 -9.53 -16.61 6.95
C VAL A 147 -8.74 -17.37 5.88
N ASN A 148 -8.10 -16.66 4.95
CA ASN A 148 -7.27 -17.29 3.92
C ASN A 148 -6.03 -17.96 4.51
N THR A 149 -5.42 -17.37 5.53
CA THR A 149 -4.29 -17.96 6.26
C THR A 149 -4.71 -19.28 6.90
N ILE A 150 -5.82 -19.30 7.63
CA ILE A 150 -6.36 -20.52 8.26
C ILE A 150 -6.66 -21.59 7.20
N LYS A 151 -7.34 -21.23 6.11
CA LYS A 151 -7.61 -22.17 4.99
C LYS A 151 -6.32 -22.78 4.42
N ASN A 152 -5.27 -21.98 4.26
CA ASN A 152 -3.99 -22.45 3.73
C ASN A 152 -3.26 -23.36 4.73
N ILE A 153 -3.27 -23.02 6.03
CA ILE A 153 -2.74 -23.88 7.09
C ILE A 153 -3.49 -25.22 7.13
N SER A 154 -4.83 -25.20 7.12
CA SER A 154 -5.64 -26.43 7.12
C SER A 154 -5.35 -27.32 5.91
N LYS A 155 -5.17 -26.74 4.71
CA LYS A 155 -4.76 -27.51 3.52
C LYS A 155 -3.41 -28.21 3.73
N LYS A 156 -2.42 -27.50 4.28
CA LYS A 156 -1.11 -28.09 4.58
C LYS A 156 -1.19 -29.22 5.60
N VAL A 157 -2.04 -29.09 6.62
CA VAL A 157 -2.29 -30.16 7.60
C VAL A 157 -2.90 -31.40 6.94
N VAL A 158 -3.96 -31.22 6.14
CA VAL A 158 -4.63 -32.33 5.42
C VAL A 158 -3.68 -33.03 4.45
N ASN A 159 -2.81 -32.27 3.80
CA ASN A 159 -1.79 -32.79 2.89
C ASN A 159 -0.56 -33.38 3.59
N LYS A 160 -0.52 -33.36 4.94
CA LYS A 160 0.63 -33.80 5.76
C LYS A 160 1.93 -33.02 5.49
N GLU A 161 1.80 -31.78 5.02
CA GLU A 161 2.92 -30.84 4.79
C GLU A 161 3.25 -30.01 6.04
N LEU A 162 2.36 -30.00 7.05
CA LEU A 162 2.52 -29.27 8.31
C LEU A 162 1.87 -30.06 9.45
N SER A 163 2.58 -30.27 10.55
CA SER A 163 2.01 -30.86 11.76
C SER A 163 1.20 -29.82 12.54
N ILE A 164 0.11 -30.25 13.19
CA ILE A 164 -0.68 -29.37 14.07
C ILE A 164 0.18 -28.80 15.22
N LYS A 165 1.19 -29.54 15.68
CA LYS A 165 2.10 -29.09 16.75
C LYS A 165 3.02 -27.95 16.32
N GLU A 166 3.11 -27.67 15.03
CA GLU A 166 3.98 -26.63 14.44
C GLU A 166 3.18 -25.37 14.06
N ILE A 167 1.87 -25.34 14.32
CA ILE A 167 0.98 -24.18 14.12
C ILE A 167 1.01 -23.28 15.34
#